data_AF-W6YQ78-F1
#
_entry.id   AF-W6YQ78-F1
#
_cell.length_a   1.000
_cell.length_b   1.000
_cell.length_c   1.000
_cell.angle_alpha   90.00
_cell.angle_beta   90.00
_cell.angle_gamma   90.00
#
_symmetry.space_group_name_H-M   'P 1'
#
loop_
_entity.id
_entity.type
_entity.pdbx_description
1 polymer ?
#
loop_
_entity_poly.entity_id
_entity_poly.type
_entity_poly.pdbx_seq_one_letter_code
_entity_poly.pdbx_strand_id
1 'polypeptide(L)'
;MAVNTMPQDYPDRARCLSNLGNLLGRRFECTGSTDDLNRAVETTDMAVGATPQDHPDRAVRLSNLGAWLGIRFERTGSTDDLNRAVETANMAVSATPQNHPDRAACLNNLGIWLGIRFERTGSMDDLDRAVE
;
A
#
# COMPACT_ATOMS: atom_id res chain seq x y z
N MET A 1 -22.87 10.63 -7.26
CA MET A 1 -23.11 9.37 -6.51
C MET A 1 -23.29 8.20 -7.48
N ALA A 2 -22.22 7.70 -8.10
CA ALA A 2 -22.30 6.65 -9.12
C ALA A 2 -21.17 5.61 -8.99
N VAL A 3 -20.89 5.18 -7.75
CA VAL A 3 -19.90 4.11 -7.47
C VAL A 3 -20.50 2.98 -6.62
N ASN A 4 -21.76 3.12 -6.18
CA ASN A 4 -22.36 2.23 -5.18
C ASN A 4 -23.30 1.15 -5.77
N THR A 5 -23.29 0.94 -7.08
CA THR A 5 -24.21 0.00 -7.78
C THR A 5 -23.51 -0.92 -8.78
N MET A 6 -22.21 -1.18 -8.63
CA MET A 6 -21.56 -2.24 -9.40
C MET A 6 -21.59 -3.57 -8.61
N PRO A 7 -22.12 -4.67 -9.20
CA PRO A 7 -22.06 -6.01 -8.62
C PRO A 7 -20.63 -6.38 -8.23
N GLN A 8 -20.48 -7.11 -7.12
CA GLN A 8 -19.23 -7.55 -6.48
C GLN A 8 -18.34 -8.47 -7.34
N ASP A 9 -18.73 -8.76 -8.59
CA ASP A 9 -18.16 -9.81 -9.45
C ASP A 9 -17.38 -9.27 -10.67
N TYR A 10 -16.82 -8.07 -10.58
CA TYR A 10 -16.01 -7.51 -11.68
C TYR A 10 -14.54 -7.36 -11.28
N PRO A 11 -13.63 -8.20 -11.83
CA PRO A 11 -12.17 -7.96 -11.82
C PRO A 11 -11.79 -6.54 -12.25
N ASP A 12 -12.64 -5.89 -13.05
CA ASP A 12 -12.50 -4.50 -13.48
C ASP A 12 -12.65 -3.48 -12.36
N ARG A 13 -13.44 -3.73 -11.31
CA ARG A 13 -13.64 -2.75 -10.23
C ARG A 13 -12.34 -2.50 -9.48
N ALA A 14 -11.67 -3.58 -9.05
CA ALA A 14 -10.39 -3.47 -8.37
C ALA A 14 -9.41 -2.70 -9.28
N ARG A 15 -9.28 -3.10 -10.54
CA ARG A 15 -8.37 -2.46 -11.51
C ARG A 15 -8.64 -0.95 -11.67
N CYS A 16 -9.91 -0.56 -11.85
CA CYS A 16 -10.31 0.84 -11.94
C CYS A 16 -9.96 1.63 -10.67
N LEU A 17 -10.22 1.07 -9.49
CA LEU A 17 -9.87 1.70 -8.22
C LEU A 17 -8.36 1.89 -8.08
N SER A 18 -7.55 0.88 -8.39
CA SER A 18 -6.09 0.99 -8.33
C SER A 18 -5.57 2.07 -9.27
N ASN A 19 -6.10 2.14 -10.49
CA ASN A 19 -5.70 3.16 -11.45
C ASN A 19 -6.10 4.57 -10.98
N LEU A 20 -7.31 4.73 -10.46
CA LEU A 20 -7.77 6.01 -9.91
C LEU A 20 -6.92 6.45 -8.71
N GLY A 21 -6.61 5.54 -7.79
CA GLY A 21 -5.74 5.81 -6.65
C GLY A 21 -4.36 6.30 -7.08
N ASN A 22 -3.75 5.65 -8.07
CA ASN A 22 -2.45 6.06 -8.60
C ASN A 22 -2.51 7.42 -9.31
N LEU A 23 -3.59 7.72 -10.06
CA LEU A 23 -3.77 9.02 -10.70
C LEU A 23 -3.95 10.15 -9.67
N LEU A 24 -4.68 9.90 -8.58
CA LEU A 24 -4.83 10.83 -7.46
C LEU A 24 -3.47 11.10 -6.80
N GLY A 25 -2.69 10.05 -6.55
CA GLY A 25 -1.35 10.18 -5.99
C GLY A 25 -0.39 10.97 -6.89
N ARG A 26 -0.40 10.72 -8.21
CA ARG A 26 0.35 11.55 -9.17
C ARG A 26 -0.11 13.00 -9.19
N ARG A 27 -1.42 13.26 -9.02
CA ARG A 27 -1.94 14.62 -8.90
C ARG A 27 -1.47 15.28 -7.61
N PHE A 28 -1.42 14.54 -6.50
CA PHE A 28 -0.80 15.01 -5.27
C PHE A 28 0.67 15.38 -5.48
N GLU A 29 1.47 14.54 -6.13
CA GLU A 29 2.89 14.85 -6.40
C GLU A 29 3.06 16.18 -7.15
N CYS A 30 2.17 16.47 -8.10
CA CYS A 30 2.19 17.72 -8.86
C CYS A 30 1.66 18.94 -8.07
N THR A 31 0.69 18.75 -7.18
CA THR A 31 -0.08 19.87 -6.57
C THR A 31 0.21 20.09 -5.08
N GLY A 32 0.76 19.09 -4.40
CA GLY A 32 0.87 19.04 -2.94
C GLY A 32 -0.47 18.89 -2.21
N SER A 33 -1.58 18.62 -2.90
CA SER A 33 -2.92 18.57 -2.30
C SER A 33 -3.10 17.38 -1.36
N THR A 34 -3.16 17.62 -0.05
CA THR A 34 -3.40 16.55 0.94
C THR A 34 -4.73 15.81 0.73
N ASP A 35 -5.75 16.46 0.17
CA ASP A 35 -7.01 15.80 -0.21
C ASP A 35 -6.76 14.70 -1.25
N ASP A 36 -5.91 14.97 -2.24
CA ASP A 36 -5.57 13.99 -3.28
C ASP A 36 -4.82 12.80 -2.70
N LEU A 37 -3.91 13.04 -1.76
CA LEU A 37 -3.19 11.99 -1.05
C LEU A 37 -4.13 11.13 -0.21
N ASN A 38 -5.05 11.74 0.55
CA ASN A 38 -6.04 11.01 1.34
C ASN A 38 -6.91 10.12 0.44
N ARG A 39 -7.38 10.69 -0.67
CA ARG A 39 -8.19 9.94 -1.64
C ARG A 39 -7.39 8.86 -2.36
N ALA A 40 -6.10 9.05 -2.60
CA ALA A 40 -5.23 8.01 -3.15
C ALA A 40 -5.15 6.80 -2.21
N VAL A 41 -4.91 7.04 -0.91
CA VAL A 41 -4.92 6.00 0.13
C VAL A 41 -6.27 5.29 0.17
N GLU A 42 -7.38 6.02 0.33
CA GLU A 42 -8.72 5.43 0.39
C GLU A 42 -9.07 4.61 -0.85
N THR A 43 -8.73 5.11 -2.05
CA THR A 43 -9.08 4.43 -3.30
C THR A 43 -8.23 3.18 -3.51
N THR A 44 -6.94 3.22 -3.18
CA THR A 44 -6.08 2.03 -3.25
C THR A 44 -6.44 0.99 -2.19
N ASP A 45 -6.87 1.40 -0.99
CA ASP A 45 -7.39 0.52 0.06
C ASP A 45 -8.65 -0.23 -0.40
N MET A 46 -9.62 0.49 -1.00
CA MET A 46 -10.78 -0.13 -1.64
C MET A 46 -10.38 -1.10 -2.77
N ALA A 47 -9.33 -0.80 -3.52
CA ALA A 47 -8.84 -1.70 -4.57
C ALA A 47 -8.30 -3.02 -3.99
N VAL A 48 -7.58 -2.96 -2.87
CA VAL A 48 -7.10 -4.14 -2.13
C VAL A 48 -8.28 -4.94 -1.58
N GLY A 49 -9.27 -4.29 -0.99
CA GLY A 49 -10.48 -4.93 -0.47
C GLY A 49 -11.33 -5.61 -1.56
N ALA A 50 -11.33 -5.07 -2.78
CA ALA A 50 -12.01 -5.65 -3.93
C ALA A 50 -11.21 -6.74 -4.68
N THR A 51 -9.98 -7.05 -4.25
CA THR A 51 -9.12 -8.04 -4.91
C THR A 51 -9.10 -9.34 -4.11
N PRO A 52 -9.44 -10.51 -4.70
CA PRO A 52 -9.33 -11.81 -4.02
C PRO A 52 -7.92 -12.07 -3.46
N GLN A 53 -7.83 -12.87 -2.39
CA GLN A 53 -6.56 -13.10 -1.68
C GLN A 53 -5.49 -13.79 -2.56
N ASP A 54 -5.92 -14.66 -3.46
CA ASP A 54 -5.13 -15.45 -4.38
C ASP A 54 -4.94 -14.80 -5.77
N HIS A 55 -5.47 -13.59 -5.96
CA HIS A 55 -5.37 -12.88 -7.23
C HIS A 55 -3.92 -12.42 -7.50
N PRO A 56 -3.37 -12.61 -8.71
CA PRO A 56 -1.98 -12.29 -9.03
C PRO A 56 -1.63 -10.81 -8.77
N ASP A 57 -2.53 -9.88 -9.10
CA ASP A 57 -2.29 -8.45 -8.88
C ASP A 57 -2.38 -7.99 -7.41
N ARG A 58 -2.74 -8.86 -6.46
CA ARG A 58 -2.95 -8.43 -5.06
C ARG A 58 -1.69 -7.83 -4.45
N ALA A 59 -0.53 -8.44 -4.68
CA ALA A 59 0.75 -7.96 -4.17
C ALA A 59 1.11 -6.56 -4.70
N VAL A 60 0.84 -6.29 -5.97
CA VAL A 60 1.06 -4.96 -6.59
C VAL A 60 0.16 -3.90 -5.96
N ARG A 61 -1.12 -4.22 -5.74
CA ARG A 61 -2.09 -3.29 -5.14
C ARG A 61 -1.76 -2.97 -3.68
N LEU A 62 -1.34 -3.99 -2.92
CA LEU A 62 -0.82 -3.82 -1.56
C LEU A 62 0.42 -2.94 -1.57
N SER A 63 1.36 -3.17 -2.49
CA SER A 63 2.57 -2.34 -2.61
C SER A 63 2.24 -0.87 -2.88
N ASN A 64 1.27 -0.59 -3.75
CA ASN A 64 0.81 0.78 -4.02
C ASN A 64 0.16 1.43 -2.79
N LEU A 65 -0.68 0.70 -2.06
CA LEU A 65 -1.29 1.19 -0.82
C LEU A 65 -0.21 1.52 0.23
N GLY A 66 0.77 0.63 0.42
CA GLY A 66 1.90 0.84 1.31
C GLY A 66 2.70 2.11 0.97
N ALA A 67 2.94 2.36 -0.33
CA ALA A 67 3.61 3.57 -0.78
C ALA A 67 2.82 4.85 -0.45
N TRP A 68 1.50 4.89 -0.72
CA TRP A 68 0.68 6.06 -0.40
C TRP A 68 0.54 6.31 1.10
N LEU A 69 0.42 5.25 1.91
CA LEU A 69 0.43 5.33 3.38
C LEU A 69 1.76 5.92 3.87
N GLY A 70 2.86 5.45 3.31
CA GLY A 70 4.19 5.97 3.58
C GLY A 70 4.35 7.46 3.30
N ILE A 71 3.95 7.89 2.11
CA ILE A 71 3.95 9.31 1.72
C ILE A 71 3.06 10.14 2.66
N ARG A 72 1.91 9.59 3.07
CA ARG A 72 1.03 10.26 4.04
C ARG A 72 1.64 10.32 5.44
N PHE A 73 2.34 9.29 5.88
CA PHE A 73 3.14 9.32 7.10
C PHE A 73 4.21 10.41 7.03
N GLU A 74 5.00 10.49 5.96
CA GLU A 74 6.04 11.52 5.83
C GLU A 74 5.47 12.94 5.90
N ARG A 75 4.26 13.13 5.38
CA ARG A 75 3.57 14.43 5.42
C ARG A 75 2.95 14.78 6.76
N THR A 76 2.43 13.79 7.49
CA THR A 76 1.59 14.02 8.68
C THR A 76 2.28 13.64 9.99
N GLY A 77 3.31 12.80 9.94
CA GLY A 77 3.90 12.14 11.10
C GLY A 77 3.01 11.06 11.73
N SER A 78 1.91 10.66 11.07
CA SER A 78 0.94 9.70 11.61
C SER A 78 1.54 8.30 11.78
N THR A 79 1.77 7.89 13.02
CA THR A 79 2.29 6.54 13.33
C THR A 79 1.32 5.43 12.93
N ASP A 80 0.01 5.72 12.85
CA ASP A 80 -0.99 4.79 12.32
C ASP A 80 -0.73 4.48 10.84
N ASP A 81 -0.42 5.50 10.04
CA ASP A 81 -0.10 5.30 8.62
C ASP A 81 1.18 4.48 8.44
N LEU A 82 2.20 4.74 9.28
CA LEU A 82 3.43 3.95 9.26
C LEU A 82 3.19 2.49 9.63
N ASN A 83 2.37 2.23 10.66
CA ASN A 83 2.00 0.87 11.05
C ASN A 83 1.25 0.15 9.93
N ARG A 84 0.30 0.83 9.30
CA ARG A 84 -0.45 0.29 8.16
C ARG A 84 0.45 0.07 6.95
N ALA A 85 1.45 0.90 6.70
CA ALA A 85 2.41 0.69 5.62
C ALA A 85 3.22 -0.60 5.84
N VAL A 86 3.71 -0.84 7.06
CA VAL A 86 4.39 -2.10 7.45
C VAL A 86 3.46 -3.31 7.30
N GLU A 87 2.22 -3.22 7.78
CA GLU A 87 1.23 -4.30 7.67
C GLU A 87 0.96 -4.64 6.19
N THR A 88 0.71 -3.61 5.38
CA THR A 88 0.42 -3.77 3.96
C THR A 88 1.60 -4.36 3.20
N ALA A 89 2.84 -3.98 3.53
CA ALA A 89 4.04 -4.57 2.96
C ALA A 89 4.21 -6.05 3.35
N ASN A 90 3.94 -6.41 4.61
CA ASN A 90 3.92 -7.81 5.05
C ASN A 90 2.89 -8.64 4.27
N MET A 91 1.69 -8.08 4.05
CA MET A 91 0.66 -8.73 3.25
C MET A 91 1.11 -8.91 1.80
N ALA A 92 1.83 -7.94 1.21
CA ALA A 92 2.36 -8.06 -0.15
C ALA A 92 3.40 -9.19 -0.26
N VAL A 93 4.31 -9.30 0.72
CA VAL A 93 5.25 -10.42 0.81
C VAL A 93 4.51 -11.75 0.96
N SER A 94 3.47 -11.80 1.77
CA SER A 94 2.66 -13.02 1.98
C SER A 94 1.87 -13.44 0.73
N ALA A 95 1.42 -12.46 -0.07
CA ALA A 95 0.70 -12.70 -1.31
C ALA A 95 1.62 -13.09 -2.49
N THR A 96 2.95 -12.98 -2.34
CA THR A 96 3.91 -13.22 -3.41
C THR A 96 4.66 -14.54 -3.19
N PRO A 97 4.53 -15.54 -4.07
CA PRO A 97 5.21 -16.83 -3.92
C PRO A 97 6.74 -16.71 -3.77
N GLN A 98 7.38 -17.64 -3.06
CA GLN A 98 8.82 -17.59 -2.76
C GLN A 98 9.71 -17.43 -4.00
N ASN A 99 9.33 -18.05 -5.12
CA ASN A 99 10.10 -18.06 -6.37
C ASN A 99 9.63 -16.99 -7.38
N HIS A 100 8.73 -16.09 -6.99
CA HIS A 100 8.20 -15.05 -7.88
C HIS A 100 9.23 -13.92 -8.06
N PRO A 101 9.45 -13.41 -9.28
CA PRO A 101 10.45 -12.37 -9.55
C PRO A 101 10.24 -11.10 -8.72
N ASP A 102 8.98 -10.73 -8.47
CA ASP A 102 8.65 -9.50 -7.73
C ASP A 102 8.78 -9.62 -6.21
N ARG A 103 9.06 -10.83 -5.67
CA ARG A 103 9.16 -11.02 -4.21
C ARG A 103 10.25 -10.17 -3.60
N ALA A 104 11.37 -10.01 -4.28
CA ALA A 104 12.47 -9.17 -3.83
C ALA A 104 12.04 -7.70 -3.65
N ALA A 105 11.19 -7.18 -4.56
CA ALA A 105 10.67 -5.82 -4.44
C ALA A 105 9.72 -5.68 -3.23
N CYS A 106 8.86 -6.68 -2.99
CA CYS A 106 8.00 -6.68 -1.80
C CYS A 106 8.80 -6.73 -0.49
N LEU A 107 9.84 -7.56 -0.43
CA LEU A 107 10.73 -7.65 0.74
C LEU A 107 11.49 -6.34 0.96
N ASN A 108 12.01 -5.72 -0.10
CA ASN A 108 12.65 -4.41 -0.03
C ASN A 108 11.71 -3.34 0.54
N ASN A 109 10.45 -3.30 0.07
CA ASN A 109 9.47 -2.36 0.59
C ASN A 109 9.15 -2.61 2.07
N LEU A 110 9.07 -3.87 2.49
CA LEU A 110 8.89 -4.23 3.89
C LEU A 110 10.08 -3.76 4.76
N GLY A 111 11.31 -4.01 4.31
CA GLY A 111 12.52 -3.58 5.00
C GLY A 111 12.60 -2.06 5.16
N ILE A 112 12.20 -1.29 4.13
CA ILE A 112 12.12 0.18 4.19
C ILE A 112 11.16 0.63 5.31
N TRP A 113 9.93 0.11 5.33
CA TRP A 113 8.94 0.54 6.33
C TRP A 113 9.30 0.11 7.75
N LEU A 114 9.87 -1.10 7.90
CA LEU A 114 10.38 -1.56 9.19
C LEU A 114 11.54 -0.69 9.68
N GLY A 115 12.50 -0.33 8.81
CA GLY A 115 13.59 0.58 9.15
C GLY A 115 13.09 1.96 9.60
N ILE A 116 12.15 2.56 8.86
CA ILE A 116 11.53 3.83 9.23
C ILE A 116 10.79 3.72 10.58
N ARG A 117 10.11 2.61 10.84
CA ARG A 117 9.42 2.38 12.13
C ARG A 117 10.40 2.16 13.27
N PHE A 118 11.52 1.47 13.04
CA PHE A 118 12.62 1.36 13.98
C PHE A 118 13.19 2.74 14.33
N GLU A 119 13.51 3.58 13.34
CA GLU A 119 14.03 4.93 13.57
C GLU A 119 13.08 5.78 14.42
N ARG A 120 11.77 5.56 14.30
CA ARG A 120 10.75 6.28 15.08
C ARG A 120 10.52 5.73 16.48
N THR A 121 10.64 4.43 16.69
CA THR A 121 10.19 3.76 17.92
C THR A 121 11.33 3.16 18.75
N GLY A 122 12.49 2.91 18.15
CA GLY A 122 13.59 2.14 18.73
C GLY A 122 13.30 0.64 18.84
N SER A 123 12.27 0.12 18.17
CA SER A 123 11.88 -1.29 18.24
C SER A 123 12.91 -2.21 17.58
N MET A 124 13.70 -2.92 18.38
CA MET A 124 14.70 -3.87 17.85
C MET A 124 14.07 -4.99 17.01
N ASP A 125 12.83 -5.39 17.31
CA ASP A 125 12.08 -6.36 16.48
C ASP A 125 11.92 -5.89 15.04
N ASP A 126 11.68 -4.58 14.84
CA ASP A 126 11.56 -4.03 13.49
C ASP A 126 12.92 -4.02 12.77
N LEU A 127 14.00 -3.72 13.49
CA LEU A 127 15.35 -3.75 12.91
C LEU A 127 15.75 -5.16 12.51
N ASP A 128 15.54 -6.14 13.38
CA ASP A 128 15.88 -7.54 13.13
C ASP A 128 15.12 -8.04 11.89
N ARG A 129 13.82 -7.76 11.80
CA ARG A 129 12.98 -8.13 10.65
C ARG A 129 13.32 -7.37 9.36
N ALA A 130 13.95 -6.20 9.44
CA ALA A 130 14.33 -5.42 8.26
C ALA A 130 15.59 -5.97 7.56
N VAL A 131 16.41 -6.76 8.26
CA VAL A 131 17.69 -7.30 7.76
C VAL A 131 17.68 -8.81 7.50
N GLU A 132 16.58 -9.49 7.81
CA GLU A 132 16.30 -10.89 7.43
C GLU A 132 16.07 -11.05 5.92
#